data_AF-A0A3C0FJB8-F1
#
_entry.id   AF-A0A3C0FJB8-F1
#
_cell.length_a   1.000
_cell.length_b   1.000
_cell.length_c   1.000
_cell.angle_alpha   90.00
_cell.angle_beta   90.00
_cell.angle_gamma   90.00
#
_symmetry.space_group_name_H-M   'P 1'
#
loop_
_entity.id
_entity.type
_entity.pdbx_description
1 polymer ?
#
loop_
_entity_poly.entity_id
_entity_poly.type
_entity_poly.pdbx_seq_one_letter_code
_entity_poly.pdbx_strand_id
1 'polypeptide(L)'
;GEAISLPLYQGGILITISAFIFIQDPLMGLAAVAFYPLQGYLIPKLQKRVNLLGKQRVQNVRRMSEHIGETVGGATDIRANETQGFELTHFTQRLGRIFEIRKEIYYRKFFIKFLNNFIAQITPFFFYSIGGYLVITGDLSFGALVAALAAYKDMSAPWKELLAYYQRLADARIKYEQLHEQFELNDLGPEHQLDAQTSEPLGGPLDVSALSWTDDDGTRVVENVSFNMPLPGKALLIGSSDSGKSQLARLLARILDPSGGRIQFADVDATKLPAAIVGQRLAYVGADAYLFNGTISDNLFYGLKHRPVLLQQDNDNPAPKDAKKENAVATTNATPDVKKSVPDPKFVDVIELSDPAELPWKLTREMYDEIKMSGNIPYDPSAEWIDYVGPGFASRDELQKELMRLLEVVGLDRDIYRIGLSRRITPEERPQLVESVLAVRPRLKEILAERQLSDLVEPYDFEKYNDNAPVGVNIMFGTPSRTEFKRFDFLSHPYIQKSLRENGLYDKMVKMGRETLDLMIELFTGLPPGHEFFDRYSFVSADEIPEVKNILRRTDG
;
A
#
# COMPACT_ATOMS: atom_id res chain seq x y z
N GLY A 1 22.10 -17.22 22.91
CA GLY A 1 23.05 -18.34 23.13
C GLY A 1 23.49 -18.94 21.80
N GLU A 2 22.58 -19.60 21.08
CA GLU A 2 22.88 -20.37 19.86
C GLU A 2 23.58 -19.58 18.73
N ALA A 3 23.26 -18.30 18.56
CA ALA A 3 23.87 -17.46 17.53
C ALA A 3 25.41 -17.35 17.64
N ILE A 4 25.97 -17.59 18.83
CA ILE A 4 27.43 -17.54 19.08
C ILE A 4 27.99 -18.95 19.31
N SER A 5 27.30 -19.78 20.10
CA SER A 5 27.80 -21.10 20.45
C SER A 5 27.85 -22.07 19.26
N LEU A 6 26.86 -22.01 18.36
CA LEU A 6 26.79 -22.94 17.22
C LEU A 6 27.89 -22.68 16.18
N PRO A 7 28.13 -21.43 15.71
CA PRO A 7 29.26 -21.16 14.80
C PRO A 7 30.61 -21.48 15.44
N LEU A 8 30.79 -21.20 16.73
CA LEU A 8 32.04 -21.48 17.44
C LEU A 8 32.31 -23.00 17.52
N TYR A 9 31.28 -23.77 17.87
CA TYR A 9 31.36 -25.23 17.95
C TYR A 9 31.62 -25.87 16.58
N GLN A 10 30.83 -25.53 15.56
CA GLN A 10 30.98 -26.08 14.21
C GLN A 10 32.29 -25.62 13.54
N GLY A 11 32.67 -24.36 13.74
CA GLY A 11 33.95 -23.82 13.28
C GLY A 11 35.14 -24.51 13.95
N GLY A 12 35.05 -24.78 15.25
CA GLY A 12 36.08 -25.53 15.99
C GLY A 12 36.24 -26.97 15.49
N ILE A 13 35.14 -27.68 15.23
CA ILE A 13 35.16 -29.02 14.61
C ILE A 13 35.81 -28.96 13.23
N LEU A 14 35.42 -28.00 12.39
CA LEU A 14 35.95 -27.85 11.04
C LEU A 14 37.47 -27.63 11.04
N ILE A 15 37.98 -26.75 11.91
CA ILE A 15 39.41 -26.49 12.07
C ILE A 15 40.14 -27.75 12.53
N THR A 16 39.58 -28.46 13.52
CA THR A 16 40.20 -29.66 14.09
C THR A 16 40.30 -30.78 13.04
N ILE A 17 39.22 -31.05 12.30
CA ILE A 17 39.19 -32.06 11.23
C ILE A 17 40.15 -31.66 10.10
N SER A 18 40.13 -30.39 9.68
CA SER A 18 41.01 -29.92 8.60
C SER A 18 42.48 -30.07 8.99
N ALA A 19 42.85 -29.68 10.22
CA ALA A 19 44.21 -29.83 10.73
C ALA A 19 44.65 -31.30 10.77
N PHE A 20 43.78 -32.20 11.23
CA PHE A 20 44.06 -33.64 11.24
C PHE A 20 44.34 -34.20 9.84
N ILE A 21 43.52 -33.84 8.84
CA ILE A 21 43.70 -34.28 7.45
C ILE A 21 45.01 -33.75 6.86
N PHE A 22 45.33 -32.46 7.08
CA PHE A 22 46.57 -31.84 6.62
C PHE A 22 47.83 -32.49 7.22
N ILE A 23 47.76 -32.94 8.48
CA ILE A 23 48.86 -33.65 9.15
C ILE A 23 49.06 -35.05 8.55
N GLN A 24 47.98 -35.74 8.16
CA GLN A 24 48.09 -37.06 7.54
C GLN A 24 48.60 -37.01 6.10
N ASP A 25 48.03 -36.14 5.27
CA ASP A 25 48.44 -35.97 3.89
C ASP A 25 48.12 -34.54 3.39
N PRO A 26 49.15 -33.73 3.04
CA PRO A 26 48.96 -32.34 2.63
C PRO A 26 48.15 -32.16 1.35
N LEU A 27 48.20 -33.13 0.43
CA LEU A 27 47.47 -33.07 -0.85
C LEU A 27 45.97 -33.28 -0.62
N MET A 28 45.60 -34.25 0.22
CA MET A 28 44.23 -34.53 0.65
C MET A 28 43.67 -33.40 1.52
N GLY A 29 44.50 -32.77 2.35
CA GLY A 29 44.15 -31.56 3.09
C GLY A 29 43.77 -30.40 2.17
N LEU A 30 44.59 -30.13 1.14
CA LEU A 30 44.28 -29.12 0.12
C LEU A 30 42.99 -29.43 -0.64
N ALA A 31 42.79 -30.69 -1.05
CA ALA A 31 41.58 -31.12 -1.74
C ALA A 31 40.31 -30.94 -0.88
N ALA A 32 40.38 -31.22 0.43
CA ALA A 32 39.26 -31.08 1.35
C ALA A 32 38.83 -29.63 1.57
N VAL A 33 39.77 -28.68 1.50
CA VAL A 33 39.51 -27.25 1.82
C VAL A 33 39.26 -26.39 0.57
N ALA A 34 39.63 -26.88 -0.62
CA ALA A 34 39.58 -26.13 -1.88
C ALA A 34 38.21 -25.50 -2.20
N PHE A 35 37.11 -26.12 -1.82
CA PHE A 35 35.76 -25.63 -2.12
C PHE A 35 35.19 -24.64 -1.09
N TYR A 36 35.76 -24.53 0.11
CA TYR A 36 35.23 -23.62 1.14
C TYR A 36 35.34 -22.13 0.78
N PRO A 37 36.44 -21.62 0.20
CA PRO A 37 36.49 -20.23 -0.26
C PRO A 37 35.42 -19.91 -1.31
N LEU A 38 35.15 -20.84 -2.23
CA LEU A 38 34.11 -20.71 -3.24
C LEU A 38 32.72 -20.65 -2.58
N GLN A 39 32.43 -21.54 -1.62
CA GLN A 39 31.20 -21.50 -0.83
C GLN A 39 31.06 -20.19 -0.05
N GLY A 40 32.12 -19.76 0.61
CA GLY A 40 32.17 -18.53 1.42
C GLY A 40 31.91 -17.26 0.61
N TYR A 41 32.20 -17.26 -0.68
CA TYR A 41 31.87 -16.15 -1.58
C TYR A 41 30.47 -16.30 -2.21
N LEU A 42 30.15 -17.48 -2.75
CA LEU A 42 28.94 -17.71 -3.54
C LEU A 42 27.66 -17.76 -2.69
N ILE A 43 27.70 -18.44 -1.54
CA ILE A 43 26.53 -18.61 -0.67
C ILE A 43 26.03 -17.26 -0.12
N PRO A 44 26.89 -16.37 0.44
CA PRO A 44 26.42 -15.07 0.91
C PRO A 44 25.84 -14.19 -0.21
N LYS A 45 26.41 -14.26 -1.42
CA LYS A 45 25.89 -13.52 -2.58
C LYS A 45 24.47 -13.97 -2.94
N LEU A 46 24.21 -15.28 -2.98
CA LEU A 46 22.88 -15.84 -3.22
C LEU A 46 21.92 -15.53 -2.06
N GLN A 47 22.40 -15.62 -0.81
CA GLN A 47 21.60 -15.36 0.39
C GLN A 47 21.16 -13.90 0.52
N LYS A 48 21.99 -12.93 0.11
CA LYS A 48 21.61 -11.50 0.08
C LYS A 48 20.30 -11.28 -0.68
N ARG A 49 20.12 -11.96 -1.82
CA ARG A 49 18.90 -11.85 -2.63
C ARG A 49 17.68 -12.43 -1.91
N VAL A 50 17.83 -13.59 -1.28
CA VAL A 50 16.78 -14.21 -0.46
C VAL A 50 16.36 -13.29 0.69
N ASN A 51 17.33 -12.62 1.33
CA ASN A 51 17.05 -11.69 2.43
C ASN A 51 16.29 -10.45 1.95
N LEU A 52 16.65 -9.90 0.78
CA LEU A 52 15.92 -8.77 0.17
C LEU A 52 14.47 -9.13 -0.15
N LEU A 53 14.24 -10.30 -0.78
CA LEU A 53 12.89 -10.82 -1.03
C LEU A 53 12.14 -11.06 0.28
N GLY A 54 12.83 -11.55 1.32
CA GLY A 54 12.27 -11.70 2.66
C GLY A 54 11.77 -10.38 3.24
N LYS A 55 12.52 -9.29 3.07
CA LYS A 55 12.12 -7.93 3.47
C LYS A 55 10.91 -7.45 2.69
N GLN A 56 10.90 -7.63 1.36
CA GLN A 56 9.76 -7.28 0.50
C GLN A 56 8.49 -8.06 0.90
N ARG A 57 8.61 -9.36 1.20
CA ARG A 57 7.50 -10.18 1.68
C ARG A 57 6.88 -9.60 2.94
N VAL A 58 7.70 -9.26 3.94
CA VAL A 58 7.21 -8.69 5.22
C VAL A 58 6.48 -7.37 5.00
N GLN A 59 7.00 -6.49 4.12
CA GLN A 59 6.32 -5.24 3.77
C GLN A 59 4.97 -5.47 3.09
N ASN A 60 4.88 -6.42 2.16
CA ASN A 60 3.62 -6.73 1.48
C ASN A 60 2.59 -7.36 2.44
N VAL A 61 3.03 -8.25 3.35
CA VAL A 61 2.15 -8.80 4.40
C VAL A 61 1.62 -7.70 5.31
N ARG A 62 2.47 -6.74 5.71
CA ARG A 62 2.03 -5.61 6.53
C ARG A 62 0.96 -4.76 5.81
N ARG A 63 1.19 -4.42 4.54
CA ARG A 63 0.21 -3.68 3.72
C ARG A 63 -1.09 -4.45 3.53
N MET A 64 -1.02 -5.78 3.47
CA MET A 64 -2.21 -6.63 3.44
C MET A 64 -2.98 -6.51 4.76
N SER A 65 -2.31 -6.61 5.91
CA SER A 65 -2.95 -6.45 7.22
C SER A 65 -3.55 -5.06 7.42
N GLU A 66 -2.87 -4.01 6.94
CA GLU A 66 -3.39 -2.64 6.95
C GLU A 66 -4.69 -2.54 6.13
N HIS A 67 -4.71 -3.12 4.93
CA HIS A 67 -5.90 -3.15 4.08
C HIS A 67 -7.04 -3.98 4.70
N ILE A 68 -6.76 -5.13 5.30
CA ILE A 68 -7.78 -5.92 6.04
C ILE A 68 -8.39 -5.08 7.16
N GLY A 69 -7.57 -4.36 7.93
CA GLY A 69 -8.06 -3.49 9.00
C GLY A 69 -8.96 -2.36 8.46
N GLU A 70 -8.59 -1.81 7.31
CA GLU A 70 -9.36 -0.79 6.61
C GLU A 70 -10.70 -1.31 6.07
N THR A 71 -10.70 -2.46 5.37
CA THR A 71 -11.92 -3.11 4.86
C THR A 71 -12.87 -3.50 5.99
N VAL A 72 -12.35 -4.00 7.12
CA VAL A 72 -13.17 -4.32 8.30
C VAL A 72 -13.75 -3.03 8.92
N GLY A 73 -12.96 -1.98 9.05
CA GLY A 73 -13.43 -0.69 9.56
C GLY A 73 -14.49 -0.04 8.67
N GLY A 74 -14.34 -0.16 7.36
CA GLY A 74 -15.25 0.38 6.33
C GLY A 74 -16.30 -0.60 5.83
N ALA A 75 -16.52 -1.74 6.49
CA ALA A 75 -17.37 -2.81 5.97
C ALA A 75 -18.82 -2.37 5.68
N THR A 76 -19.34 -1.43 6.47
CA THR A 76 -20.68 -0.86 6.24
C THR A 76 -20.71 -0.03 4.96
N ASP A 77 -19.72 0.84 4.74
CA ASP A 77 -19.62 1.67 3.55
C ASP A 77 -19.32 0.85 2.29
N ILE A 78 -18.53 -0.21 2.41
CA ILE A 78 -18.28 -1.17 1.31
C ILE A 78 -19.57 -1.82 0.84
N ARG A 79 -20.43 -2.26 1.78
CA ARG A 79 -21.73 -2.85 1.45
C ARG A 79 -22.71 -1.80 0.93
N ALA A 80 -22.77 -0.64 1.57
CA ALA A 80 -23.68 0.45 1.19
C ALA A 80 -23.41 0.97 -0.23
N ASN A 81 -22.15 1.04 -0.61
CA ASN A 81 -21.69 1.52 -1.92
C ASN A 81 -21.40 0.39 -2.90
N GLU A 82 -21.56 -0.87 -2.50
CA GLU A 82 -21.31 -2.05 -3.32
C GLU A 82 -19.96 -2.00 -4.07
N THR A 83 -18.90 -1.75 -3.30
CA THR A 83 -17.51 -1.73 -3.76
C THR A 83 -16.76 -3.02 -3.41
N GLN A 84 -17.48 -4.06 -2.98
CA GLN A 84 -16.92 -5.36 -2.61
C GLN A 84 -16.02 -5.93 -3.71
N GLY A 85 -16.44 -5.76 -4.97
CA GLY A 85 -15.65 -6.22 -6.11
C GLY A 85 -14.30 -5.49 -6.29
N PHE A 86 -14.26 -4.19 -6.00
CA PHE A 86 -13.03 -3.40 -5.99
C PHE A 86 -12.09 -3.88 -4.88
N GLU A 87 -12.60 -4.02 -3.65
CA GLU A 87 -11.81 -4.47 -2.50
C GLU A 87 -11.26 -5.89 -2.69
N LEU A 88 -12.08 -6.83 -3.15
CA LEU A 88 -11.65 -8.21 -3.43
C LEU A 88 -10.60 -8.29 -4.53
N THR A 89 -10.69 -7.45 -5.57
CA THR A 89 -9.67 -7.41 -6.64
C THR A 89 -8.32 -6.98 -6.09
N HIS A 90 -8.30 -5.92 -5.26
CA HIS A 90 -7.08 -5.44 -4.59
C HIS A 90 -6.53 -6.45 -3.58
N PHE A 91 -7.40 -7.15 -2.86
CA PHE A 91 -7.00 -8.22 -1.96
C PHE A 91 -6.31 -9.37 -2.71
N THR A 92 -6.94 -9.90 -3.76
CA THR A 92 -6.41 -10.99 -4.58
C THR A 92 -5.06 -10.65 -5.19
N GLN A 93 -4.89 -9.42 -5.69
CA GLN A 93 -3.61 -8.95 -6.24
C GLN A 93 -2.49 -8.97 -5.20
N ARG A 94 -2.73 -8.41 -4.01
CA ARG A 94 -1.73 -8.34 -2.94
C ARG A 94 -1.34 -9.74 -2.48
N LEU A 95 -2.30 -10.66 -2.41
CA LEU A 95 -2.05 -12.05 -2.04
C LEU A 95 -1.20 -12.76 -3.10
N GLY A 96 -1.53 -12.59 -4.38
CA GLY A 96 -0.74 -13.09 -5.51
C GLY A 96 0.71 -12.59 -5.49
N ARG A 97 0.93 -11.31 -5.16
CA ARG A 97 2.29 -10.75 -5.00
C ARG A 97 3.07 -11.43 -3.88
N ILE A 98 2.43 -11.70 -2.74
CA ILE A 98 3.05 -12.43 -1.62
C ILE A 98 3.40 -13.86 -2.03
N PHE A 99 2.52 -14.52 -2.77
CA PHE A 99 2.73 -15.87 -3.30
C PHE A 99 3.96 -15.92 -4.21
N GLU A 100 4.06 -15.03 -5.21
CA GLU A 100 5.20 -14.99 -6.12
C GLU A 100 6.53 -14.71 -5.41
N ILE A 101 6.55 -13.77 -4.46
CA ILE A 101 7.75 -13.53 -3.64
C ILE A 101 8.13 -14.80 -2.86
N ARG A 102 7.15 -15.51 -2.29
CA ARG A 102 7.40 -16.78 -1.57
C ARG A 102 7.93 -17.86 -2.50
N LYS A 103 7.38 -17.99 -3.69
CA LYS A 103 7.83 -18.93 -4.73
C LYS A 103 9.27 -18.64 -5.15
N GLU A 104 9.63 -17.38 -5.38
CA GLU A 104 11.00 -17.00 -5.71
C GLU A 104 11.98 -17.28 -4.55
N ILE A 105 11.58 -16.96 -3.31
CA ILE A 105 12.35 -17.33 -2.10
C ILE A 105 12.56 -18.85 -2.03
N TYR A 106 11.50 -19.62 -2.30
CA TYR A 106 11.54 -21.09 -2.28
C TYR A 106 12.56 -21.62 -3.27
N TYR A 107 12.44 -21.29 -4.56
CA TYR A 107 13.38 -21.75 -5.59
C TYR A 107 14.84 -21.37 -5.29
N ARG A 108 15.08 -20.12 -4.86
CA ARG A 108 16.43 -19.67 -4.52
C ARG A 108 17.00 -20.41 -3.31
N LYS A 109 16.20 -20.64 -2.26
CA LYS A 109 16.64 -21.42 -1.08
C LYS A 109 16.95 -22.87 -1.45
N PHE A 110 16.10 -23.50 -2.26
CA PHE A 110 16.33 -24.87 -2.70
C PHE A 110 17.53 -24.99 -3.64
N PHE A 111 17.80 -23.98 -4.47
CA PHE A 111 19.03 -23.93 -5.26
C PHE A 111 20.28 -23.79 -4.38
N ILE A 112 20.24 -22.94 -3.34
CA ILE A 112 21.34 -22.85 -2.35
C ILE A 112 21.54 -24.20 -1.65
N LYS A 113 20.46 -24.88 -1.25
CA LYS A 113 20.52 -26.22 -0.63
C LYS A 113 21.09 -27.26 -1.59
N PHE A 114 20.65 -27.25 -2.85
CA PHE A 114 21.18 -28.11 -3.91
C PHE A 114 22.69 -27.88 -4.09
N LEU A 115 23.13 -26.62 -4.23
CA LEU A 115 24.54 -26.28 -4.38
C LEU A 115 25.37 -26.73 -3.17
N ASN A 116 24.86 -26.52 -1.95
CA ASN A 116 25.53 -26.97 -0.73
C ASN A 116 25.69 -28.50 -0.71
N ASN A 117 24.62 -29.23 -1.01
CA ASN A 117 24.64 -30.69 -1.08
C ASN A 117 25.56 -31.20 -2.20
N PHE A 118 25.56 -30.55 -3.37
CA PHE A 118 26.41 -30.91 -4.49
C PHE A 118 27.90 -30.78 -4.15
N ILE A 119 28.31 -29.65 -3.56
CA ILE A 119 29.71 -29.44 -3.14
C ILE A 119 30.09 -30.43 -2.02
N ALA A 120 29.18 -30.71 -1.09
CA ALA A 120 29.40 -31.68 -0.02
C ALA A 120 29.64 -33.10 -0.56
N GLN A 121 29.07 -33.46 -1.71
CA GLN A 121 29.25 -34.78 -2.34
C GLN A 121 30.43 -34.85 -3.31
N ILE A 122 30.86 -33.72 -3.88
CA ILE A 122 32.07 -33.64 -4.70
C ILE A 122 33.32 -34.07 -3.92
N THR A 123 33.43 -33.67 -2.65
CA THR A 123 34.62 -33.94 -1.85
C THR A 123 34.81 -35.46 -1.63
N PRO A 124 33.81 -36.23 -1.14
CA PRO A 124 33.86 -37.69 -1.14
C PRO A 124 34.13 -38.32 -2.51
N PHE A 125 33.55 -37.79 -3.58
CA PHE A 125 33.79 -38.30 -4.93
C PHE A 125 35.28 -38.24 -5.32
N PHE A 126 35.95 -37.11 -5.05
CA PHE A 126 37.39 -36.98 -5.29
C PHE A 126 38.21 -37.84 -4.32
N PHE A 127 37.83 -37.91 -3.05
CA PHE A 127 38.48 -38.78 -2.07
C PHE A 127 38.44 -40.26 -2.49
N TYR A 128 37.29 -40.76 -2.96
CA TYR A 128 37.17 -42.12 -3.46
C TYR A 128 37.91 -42.34 -4.78
N SER A 129 37.91 -41.36 -5.68
CA SER A 129 38.59 -41.48 -6.97
C SER A 129 40.12 -41.45 -6.84
N ILE A 130 40.66 -40.52 -6.05
CA ILE A 130 42.11 -40.35 -5.84
C ILE A 130 42.63 -41.38 -4.85
N GLY A 131 41.93 -41.58 -3.73
CA GLY A 131 42.28 -42.59 -2.72
C GLY A 131 42.16 -44.02 -3.25
N GLY A 132 41.15 -44.31 -4.06
CA GLY A 132 41.01 -45.60 -4.74
C GLY A 132 42.15 -45.89 -5.72
N TYR A 133 42.63 -44.87 -6.44
CA TYR A 133 43.81 -45.00 -7.30
C TYR A 133 45.09 -45.31 -6.49
N LEU A 134 45.32 -44.60 -5.38
CA LEU A 134 46.48 -44.80 -4.50
C LEU A 134 46.50 -46.17 -3.79
N VAL A 135 45.34 -46.76 -3.59
CA VAL A 135 45.21 -48.12 -3.04
C VAL A 135 45.57 -49.18 -4.05
N ILE A 136 45.21 -48.99 -5.32
CA ILE A 136 45.59 -49.89 -6.40
C ILE A 136 47.12 -49.96 -6.53
N THR A 137 47.84 -48.90 -6.12
CA THR A 137 49.31 -48.86 -6.06
C THR A 137 49.97 -49.52 -4.84
N GLY A 138 49.21 -49.96 -3.81
CA GLY A 138 49.64 -51.07 -2.93
C GLY A 138 49.89 -50.86 -1.43
N ASP A 139 49.69 -49.66 -0.84
CA ASP A 139 50.17 -49.38 0.54
C ASP A 139 49.12 -49.44 1.68
N LEU A 140 47.89 -49.92 1.43
CA LEU A 140 46.85 -49.98 2.49
C LEU A 140 45.80 -51.08 2.28
N SER A 141 45.28 -51.69 3.35
CA SER A 141 44.07 -52.52 3.28
C SER A 141 42.82 -51.60 3.27
N PHE A 142 42.37 -51.32 2.05
CA PHE A 142 41.36 -50.31 1.74
C PHE A 142 39.93 -50.67 2.13
N GLY A 143 39.59 -51.95 2.09
CA GLY A 143 38.21 -52.41 2.14
C GLY A 143 37.54 -52.29 3.51
N ALA A 144 38.26 -52.57 4.60
CA ALA A 144 37.64 -52.70 5.92
C ALA A 144 37.32 -51.35 6.59
N LEU A 145 38.20 -50.35 6.42
CA LEU A 145 38.06 -49.03 7.04
C LEU A 145 37.03 -48.16 6.28
N VAL A 146 37.05 -48.20 4.95
CA VAL A 146 36.10 -47.47 4.08
C VAL A 146 34.68 -48.02 4.24
N ALA A 147 34.51 -49.35 4.33
CA ALA A 147 33.19 -49.96 4.52
C ALA A 147 32.55 -49.57 5.87
N ALA A 148 33.34 -49.50 6.95
CA ALA A 148 32.84 -49.11 8.27
C ALA A 148 32.53 -47.60 8.38
N LEU A 149 33.38 -46.73 7.80
CA LEU A 149 33.14 -45.29 7.78
C LEU A 149 31.95 -44.89 6.88
N ALA A 150 31.78 -45.56 5.72
CA ALA A 150 30.65 -45.33 4.83
C ALA A 150 29.32 -45.75 5.48
N ALA A 151 29.28 -46.94 6.10
CA ALA A 151 28.09 -47.45 6.77
C ALA A 151 27.62 -46.54 7.94
N TYR A 152 28.55 -45.94 8.69
CA TYR A 152 28.20 -45.06 9.82
C TYR A 152 27.77 -43.65 9.39
N LYS A 153 28.45 -43.07 8.38
CA LYS A 153 28.14 -41.72 7.86
C LYS A 153 26.75 -41.67 7.22
N ASP A 154 26.37 -42.72 6.50
CA ASP A 154 25.12 -42.78 5.75
C ASP A 154 23.89 -43.14 6.61
N MET A 155 24.06 -43.56 7.86
CA MET A 155 22.94 -43.97 8.72
C MET A 155 22.27 -42.81 9.48
N SER A 156 23.02 -41.74 9.78
CA SER A 156 22.53 -40.63 10.62
C SER A 156 21.71 -39.57 9.87
N ALA A 157 22.03 -39.34 8.59
CA ALA A 157 21.34 -38.35 7.77
C ALA A 157 19.90 -38.77 7.36
N PRO A 158 19.66 -40.00 6.89
CA PRO A 158 18.31 -40.45 6.52
C PRO A 158 17.34 -40.42 7.70
N TRP A 159 17.82 -40.75 8.91
CA TRP A 159 17.01 -40.69 10.13
C TRP A 159 16.56 -39.26 10.46
N LYS A 160 17.47 -38.28 10.36
CA LYS A 160 17.12 -36.86 10.54
C LYS A 160 16.14 -36.37 9.47
N GLU A 161 16.31 -36.78 8.21
CA GLU A 161 15.40 -36.39 7.13
C GLU A 161 14.01 -37.00 7.30
N LEU A 162 13.91 -38.26 7.73
CA LEU A 162 12.65 -38.92 8.07
C LEU A 162 11.92 -38.23 9.22
N LEU A 163 12.64 -37.84 10.28
CA LEU A 163 12.04 -37.10 11.39
C LEU A 163 11.53 -35.72 10.93
N ALA A 164 12.33 -35.01 10.12
CA ALA A 164 11.92 -33.73 9.55
C ALA A 164 10.77 -33.86 8.53
N TYR A 165 10.65 -35.00 7.84
CA TYR A 165 9.50 -35.31 6.98
C TYR A 165 8.25 -35.53 7.82
N TYR A 166 8.35 -36.33 8.88
CA TYR A 166 7.23 -36.58 9.80
C TYR A 166 6.71 -35.28 10.43
N GLN A 167 7.61 -34.41 10.89
CA GLN A 167 7.25 -33.08 11.40
C GLN A 167 6.54 -32.23 10.34
N ARG A 168 7.04 -32.21 9.10
CA ARG A 168 6.40 -31.49 7.99
C ARG A 168 5.03 -32.04 7.63
N LEU A 169 4.85 -33.36 7.66
CA LEU A 169 3.57 -34.02 7.40
C LEU A 169 2.55 -33.68 8.51
N ALA A 170 2.98 -33.71 9.77
CA ALA A 170 2.14 -33.31 10.90
C ALA A 170 1.69 -31.85 10.79
N ASP A 171 2.63 -30.93 10.52
CA ASP A 171 2.32 -29.51 10.28
C ASP A 171 1.37 -29.30 9.10
N ALA A 172 1.56 -30.03 8.01
CA ALA A 172 0.71 -29.93 6.82
C ALA A 172 -0.71 -30.42 7.12
N ARG A 173 -0.86 -31.53 7.86
CA ARG A 173 -2.15 -32.07 8.26
C ARG A 173 -2.95 -31.09 9.12
N ILE A 174 -2.32 -30.50 10.13
CA ILE A 174 -2.97 -29.51 11.01
C ILE A 174 -3.43 -28.29 10.21
N LYS A 175 -2.59 -27.78 9.30
CA LYS A 175 -2.94 -26.65 8.43
C LYS A 175 -4.07 -26.98 7.47
N TYR A 176 -4.08 -28.19 6.93
CA TYR A 176 -5.14 -28.66 6.05
C TYR A 176 -6.48 -28.73 6.79
N GLU A 177 -6.48 -29.25 8.02
CA GLU A 177 -7.68 -29.34 8.86
C GLU A 177 -8.25 -27.95 9.19
N GLN A 178 -7.40 -27.00 9.61
CA GLN A 178 -7.81 -25.60 9.81
C GLN A 178 -8.38 -24.93 8.55
N LEU A 179 -7.77 -25.21 7.40
CA LEU A 179 -8.27 -24.69 6.12
C LEU A 179 -9.63 -25.32 5.79
N HIS A 180 -9.78 -26.62 5.99
CA HIS A 180 -11.04 -27.33 5.74
C HIS A 180 -12.18 -26.80 6.63
N GLU A 181 -11.95 -26.62 7.93
CA GLU A 181 -12.92 -26.04 8.87
C GLU A 181 -13.43 -24.66 8.42
N GLN A 182 -12.56 -23.82 7.84
CA GLN A 182 -12.98 -22.51 7.30
C GLN A 182 -13.91 -22.61 6.08
N PHE A 183 -13.86 -23.71 5.32
CA PHE A 183 -14.73 -23.93 4.17
C PHE A 183 -16.02 -24.72 4.51
N GLU A 184 -16.15 -25.26 5.72
CA GLU A 184 -17.37 -25.95 6.21
C GLU A 184 -18.37 -25.00 6.90
N LEU A 185 -18.10 -23.70 6.96
CA LEU A 185 -19.05 -22.72 7.49
C LEU A 185 -20.32 -22.70 6.62
N ASN A 186 -21.45 -23.12 7.20
CA ASN A 186 -22.79 -23.18 6.56
C ASN A 186 -23.36 -21.79 6.13
N ASP A 187 -22.59 -20.72 6.28
CA ASP A 187 -23.02 -19.32 6.08
C ASP A 187 -22.30 -18.66 4.89
N LEU A 188 -21.83 -19.47 3.94
CA LEU A 188 -21.43 -18.97 2.63
C LEU A 188 -22.71 -18.57 1.89
N GLY A 189 -23.05 -17.28 1.96
CA GLY A 189 -24.13 -16.68 1.18
C GLY A 189 -23.99 -16.99 -0.32
N PRO A 190 -25.06 -16.82 -1.11
CA PRO A 190 -25.04 -17.13 -2.54
C PRO A 190 -23.82 -16.49 -3.20
N GLU A 191 -23.13 -17.28 -4.03
CA GLU A 191 -21.96 -16.87 -4.82
C GLU A 191 -22.18 -15.46 -5.33
N HIS A 192 -21.29 -14.53 -4.97
CA HIS A 192 -21.37 -13.15 -5.40
C HIS A 192 -21.57 -13.17 -6.92
N GLN A 193 -22.72 -12.71 -7.40
CA GLN A 193 -22.95 -12.64 -8.84
C GLN A 193 -22.12 -11.48 -9.36
N LEU A 194 -20.86 -11.78 -9.68
CA LEU A 194 -19.86 -10.88 -10.23
C LEU A 194 -20.22 -10.35 -11.62
N ASP A 195 -21.24 -10.96 -12.24
CA ASP A 195 -21.84 -10.61 -13.54
C ASP A 195 -23.16 -9.84 -13.38
N ALA A 196 -23.30 -8.98 -12.37
CA ALA A 196 -24.45 -8.09 -12.30
C ALA A 196 -24.44 -7.10 -13.48
N GLN A 197 -25.30 -7.39 -14.46
CA GLN A 197 -25.61 -6.47 -15.53
C GLN A 197 -26.20 -5.19 -14.93
N THR A 198 -25.98 -4.07 -15.61
CA THR A 198 -26.62 -2.79 -15.27
C THR A 198 -28.13 -3.01 -15.13
N SER A 199 -28.65 -2.87 -13.92
CA SER A 199 -30.07 -3.09 -13.63
C SER A 199 -30.87 -1.84 -13.95
N GLU A 200 -32.15 -1.94 -14.33
CA GLU A 200 -33.00 -0.75 -14.47
C GLU A 200 -33.15 0.00 -13.12
N PRO A 201 -33.44 1.32 -13.13
CA PRO A 201 -33.72 2.05 -11.89
C PRO A 201 -34.88 1.42 -11.11
N LEU A 202 -34.74 1.31 -9.78
CA LEU A 202 -35.83 0.89 -8.91
C LEU A 202 -36.89 1.99 -8.85
N GLY A 203 -38.06 1.73 -9.43
CA GLY A 203 -39.17 2.67 -9.52
C GLY A 203 -40.46 2.15 -8.88
N GLY A 204 -41.43 3.04 -8.74
CA GLY A 204 -42.75 2.73 -8.18
C GLY A 204 -42.82 2.81 -6.65
N PRO A 205 -43.98 2.51 -6.04
CA PRO A 205 -44.15 2.63 -4.60
C PRO A 205 -43.29 1.60 -3.85
N LEU A 206 -42.73 2.02 -2.72
CA LEU A 206 -42.05 1.16 -1.75
C LEU A 206 -43.10 0.53 -0.84
N ASP A 207 -43.21 -0.79 -0.85
CA ASP A 207 -44.02 -1.59 0.05
C ASP A 207 -43.13 -2.44 0.95
N VAL A 208 -43.24 -2.22 2.25
CA VAL A 208 -42.53 -2.98 3.29
C VAL A 208 -43.59 -3.76 4.05
N SER A 209 -43.46 -5.08 4.07
CA SER A 209 -44.40 -5.97 4.74
C SER A 209 -43.70 -6.82 5.80
N ALA A 210 -44.16 -6.69 7.05
CA ALA A 210 -43.76 -7.52 8.20
C ALA A 210 -42.25 -7.63 8.43
N LEU A 211 -41.51 -6.56 8.13
CA LEU A 211 -40.05 -6.56 8.18
C LEU A 211 -39.57 -6.75 9.62
N SER A 212 -38.71 -7.75 9.81
CA SER A 212 -38.20 -8.13 11.13
C SER A 212 -36.72 -8.45 11.06
N TRP A 213 -35.98 -8.13 12.11
CA TRP A 213 -34.56 -8.43 12.25
C TRP A 213 -34.20 -8.72 13.71
N THR A 214 -33.46 -9.81 13.87
CA THR A 214 -32.89 -10.26 15.14
C THR A 214 -31.38 -10.10 15.07
N ASP A 215 -30.77 -9.57 16.13
CA ASP A 215 -29.32 -9.49 16.22
C ASP A 215 -28.67 -10.86 16.51
N ASP A 216 -27.34 -10.88 16.50
CA ASP A 216 -26.54 -12.09 16.72
C ASP A 216 -26.72 -12.69 18.12
N ASP A 217 -27.15 -11.86 19.10
CA ASP A 217 -27.46 -12.29 20.47
C ASP A 217 -28.89 -12.88 20.60
N GLY A 218 -29.65 -12.90 19.50
CA GLY A 218 -31.04 -13.40 19.47
C GLY A 218 -32.08 -12.39 19.92
N THR A 219 -31.70 -11.13 20.14
CA THR A 219 -32.62 -10.04 20.50
C THR A 219 -33.30 -9.49 19.25
N ARG A 220 -34.62 -9.42 19.29
CA ARG A 220 -35.41 -8.81 18.21
C ARG A 220 -35.37 -7.30 18.33
N VAL A 221 -34.69 -6.65 17.40
CA VAL A 221 -34.51 -5.18 17.39
C VAL A 221 -35.51 -4.50 16.46
N VAL A 222 -35.91 -5.17 15.37
CA VAL A 222 -36.97 -4.70 14.46
C VAL A 222 -38.03 -5.79 14.39
N GLU A 223 -39.28 -5.45 14.69
CA GLU A 223 -40.37 -6.43 14.77
C GLU A 223 -41.56 -6.00 13.89
N ASN A 224 -41.86 -6.82 12.87
CA ASN A 224 -43.08 -6.77 12.08
C ASN A 224 -43.45 -5.37 11.52
N VAL A 225 -42.45 -4.62 11.08
CA VAL A 225 -42.63 -3.26 10.55
C VAL A 225 -43.28 -3.34 9.17
N SER A 226 -44.40 -2.63 8.98
CA SER A 226 -45.10 -2.56 7.69
C SER A 226 -45.47 -1.13 7.35
N PHE A 227 -45.15 -0.68 6.13
CA PHE A 227 -45.56 0.62 5.62
C PHE A 227 -45.50 0.65 4.09
N ASN A 228 -46.24 1.59 3.51
CA ASN A 228 -46.19 1.88 2.08
C ASN A 228 -45.81 3.34 1.87
N MET A 229 -44.94 3.62 0.91
CA MET A 229 -44.50 4.98 0.56
C MET A 229 -44.49 5.16 -0.97
N PRO A 230 -45.20 6.16 -1.52
CA PRO A 230 -45.09 6.50 -2.93
C PRO A 230 -43.72 7.11 -3.25
N LEU A 231 -43.15 6.77 -4.41
CA LEU A 231 -41.93 7.38 -4.93
C LEU A 231 -42.23 8.24 -6.18
N PRO A 232 -41.59 9.42 -6.33
CA PRO A 232 -40.65 10.04 -5.38
C PRO A 232 -41.38 10.59 -4.14
N GLY A 233 -40.82 10.34 -2.95
CA GLY A 233 -41.41 10.74 -1.67
C GLY A 233 -40.35 10.91 -0.59
N LYS A 234 -40.72 11.59 0.51
CA LYS A 234 -39.85 11.79 1.68
C LYS A 234 -40.60 11.33 2.92
N ALA A 235 -39.97 10.49 3.72
CA ALA A 235 -40.49 10.06 5.02
C ALA A 235 -39.48 10.42 6.12
N LEU A 236 -39.98 10.73 7.31
CA LEU A 236 -39.19 10.96 8.50
C LEU A 236 -39.50 9.87 9.53
N LEU A 237 -38.47 9.13 9.93
CA LEU A 237 -38.57 8.13 10.98
C LEU A 237 -38.16 8.74 12.32
N ILE A 238 -39.08 8.73 13.29
CA ILE A 238 -38.86 9.29 14.63
C ILE A 238 -38.99 8.18 15.67
N GLY A 239 -38.11 8.17 16.66
CA GLY A 239 -38.13 7.21 17.77
C GLY A 239 -37.08 7.52 18.81
N SER A 240 -37.26 6.98 20.02
CA SER A 240 -36.30 7.09 21.13
C SER A 240 -34.93 6.55 20.75
N SER A 241 -33.91 6.84 21.54
CA SER A 241 -32.66 6.08 21.48
C SER A 241 -32.98 4.58 21.59
N ASP A 242 -32.28 3.77 20.79
CA ASP A 242 -32.45 2.31 20.73
C ASP A 242 -33.80 1.79 20.25
N SER A 243 -34.63 2.62 19.62
CA SER A 243 -35.90 2.19 19.02
C SER A 243 -35.75 1.34 17.73
N GLY A 244 -34.54 0.89 17.40
CA GLY A 244 -34.26 0.15 16.15
C GLY A 244 -34.27 0.99 14.86
N LYS A 245 -34.43 2.33 14.94
CA LYS A 245 -34.54 3.20 13.74
C LYS A 245 -33.36 3.10 12.77
N SER A 246 -32.14 3.02 13.30
CA SER A 246 -30.92 2.87 12.49
C SER A 246 -30.86 1.49 11.82
N GLN A 247 -31.34 0.44 12.51
CA GLN A 247 -31.39 -0.91 11.95
C GLN A 247 -32.46 -1.02 10.87
N LEU A 248 -33.63 -0.40 11.07
CA LEU A 248 -34.65 -0.30 10.01
C LEU A 248 -34.09 0.38 8.77
N ALA A 249 -33.35 1.48 8.90
CA ALA A 249 -32.71 2.14 7.77
C ALA A 249 -31.68 1.23 7.06
N ARG A 250 -30.88 0.46 7.81
CA ARG A 250 -29.91 -0.51 7.26
C ARG A 250 -30.58 -1.70 6.57
N LEU A 251 -31.72 -2.17 7.06
CA LEU A 251 -32.52 -3.21 6.42
C LEU A 251 -33.12 -2.71 5.11
N LEU A 252 -33.68 -1.50 5.10
CA LEU A 252 -34.21 -0.88 3.88
C LEU A 252 -33.13 -0.68 2.82
N ALA A 253 -31.89 -0.39 3.26
CA ALA A 253 -30.72 -0.31 2.39
C ALA A 253 -30.07 -1.67 2.08
N ARG A 254 -30.60 -2.79 2.60
CA ARG A 254 -30.05 -4.15 2.43
C ARG A 254 -28.57 -4.31 2.85
N ILE A 255 -28.14 -3.49 3.80
CA ILE A 255 -26.85 -3.67 4.49
C ILE A 255 -26.95 -4.82 5.51
N LEU A 256 -28.14 -4.97 6.09
CA LEU A 256 -28.56 -6.10 6.91
C LEU A 256 -29.60 -6.90 6.13
N ASP A 257 -29.52 -8.22 6.20
CA ASP A 257 -30.55 -9.10 5.66
C ASP A 257 -31.68 -9.29 6.70
N PRO A 258 -32.95 -9.16 6.30
CA PRO A 258 -34.06 -9.33 7.22
C PRO A 258 -34.19 -10.79 7.66
N SER A 259 -34.47 -11.00 8.95
CA SER A 259 -34.82 -12.33 9.48
C SER A 259 -36.22 -12.78 9.04
N GLY A 260 -37.07 -11.85 8.61
CA GLY A 260 -38.40 -12.10 8.07
C GLY A 260 -39.04 -10.86 7.45
N GLY A 261 -40.07 -11.07 6.63
CA GLY A 261 -40.75 -10.02 5.88
C GLY A 261 -40.17 -9.79 4.49
N ARG A 262 -40.60 -8.71 3.82
CA ARG A 262 -40.18 -8.36 2.46
C ARG A 262 -40.14 -6.85 2.22
N ILE A 263 -39.31 -6.45 1.27
CA ILE A 263 -39.12 -5.08 0.80
C ILE A 263 -39.35 -5.10 -0.71
N GLN A 264 -40.35 -4.38 -1.20
CA GLN A 264 -40.78 -4.44 -2.58
C GLN A 264 -40.86 -3.04 -3.20
N PHE A 265 -40.31 -2.86 -4.39
CA PHE A 265 -40.47 -1.66 -5.22
C PHE A 265 -41.33 -2.03 -6.42
N ALA A 266 -42.60 -1.60 -6.42
CA ALA A 266 -43.62 -2.07 -7.36
C ALA A 266 -43.69 -3.61 -7.44
N ASP A 267 -43.23 -4.22 -8.53
CA ASP A 267 -43.23 -5.67 -8.74
C ASP A 267 -41.87 -6.34 -8.41
N VAL A 268 -40.86 -5.55 -8.01
CA VAL A 268 -39.50 -6.03 -7.76
C VAL A 268 -39.28 -6.26 -6.27
N ASP A 269 -39.06 -7.52 -5.89
CA ASP A 269 -38.70 -7.92 -4.52
C ASP A 269 -37.22 -7.63 -4.24
N ALA A 270 -36.94 -6.54 -3.54
CA ALA A 270 -35.59 -6.10 -3.22
C ALA A 270 -34.85 -7.10 -2.33
N THR A 271 -35.56 -7.92 -1.55
CA THR A 271 -34.96 -8.96 -0.68
C THR A 271 -34.35 -10.14 -1.44
N LYS A 272 -34.63 -10.23 -2.74
CA LYS A 272 -34.10 -11.28 -3.63
C LYS A 272 -33.11 -10.75 -4.67
N LEU A 273 -33.00 -9.43 -4.80
CA LEU A 273 -32.03 -8.83 -5.72
C LEU A 273 -30.58 -9.14 -5.27
N PRO A 274 -29.65 -9.39 -6.21
CA PRO A 274 -28.23 -9.43 -5.92
C PRO A 274 -27.75 -8.13 -5.25
N ALA A 275 -26.83 -8.22 -4.29
CA ALA A 275 -26.24 -7.05 -3.61
C ALA A 275 -25.68 -6.02 -4.61
N ALA A 276 -25.06 -6.52 -5.69
CA ALA A 276 -24.55 -5.77 -6.82
C ALA A 276 -25.58 -4.81 -7.47
N ILE A 277 -26.85 -5.19 -7.50
CA ILE A 277 -27.94 -4.35 -8.02
C ILE A 277 -28.40 -3.38 -6.95
N VAL A 278 -28.54 -3.84 -5.70
CA VAL A 278 -29.10 -3.05 -4.61
C VAL A 278 -28.21 -1.86 -4.29
N GLY A 279 -26.90 -2.04 -4.13
CA GLY A 279 -25.99 -0.92 -3.80
C GLY A 279 -25.69 0.01 -4.98
N GLN A 280 -26.05 -0.35 -6.23
CA GLN A 280 -26.06 0.59 -7.36
C GLN A 280 -27.32 1.46 -7.41
N ARG A 281 -28.41 1.04 -6.76
CA ARG A 281 -29.74 1.66 -6.88
C ARG A 281 -30.23 2.29 -5.58
N LEU A 282 -29.72 1.86 -4.43
CA LEU A 282 -30.00 2.43 -3.12
C LEU A 282 -28.72 3.01 -2.54
N ALA A 283 -28.80 4.22 -1.99
CA ALA A 283 -27.73 4.85 -1.25
C ALA A 283 -28.08 4.90 0.23
N TYR A 284 -27.10 4.61 1.09
CA TYR A 284 -27.21 4.74 2.53
C TYR A 284 -26.17 5.71 3.06
N VAL A 285 -26.61 6.64 3.90
CA VAL A 285 -25.73 7.58 4.60
C VAL A 285 -25.99 7.40 6.09
N GLY A 286 -25.00 6.81 6.77
CA GLY A 286 -25.02 6.57 8.22
C GLY A 286 -24.59 7.79 9.04
N ALA A 287 -24.61 7.65 10.36
CA ALA A 287 -24.10 8.68 11.27
C ALA A 287 -22.57 8.83 11.20
N ASP A 288 -21.87 7.70 11.01
CA ASP A 288 -20.42 7.63 10.87
C ASP A 288 -20.10 7.19 9.44
N ALA A 289 -19.46 8.06 8.66
CA ALA A 289 -18.92 7.71 7.35
C ALA A 289 -17.47 7.26 7.51
N TYR A 290 -17.12 6.11 6.95
CA TYR A 290 -15.73 5.66 6.91
C TYR A 290 -14.98 6.35 5.78
N LEU A 291 -13.84 6.97 6.10
CA LEU A 291 -12.93 7.54 5.11
C LEU A 291 -11.77 6.59 4.90
N PHE A 292 -11.72 6.01 3.71
CA PHE A 292 -10.63 5.17 3.25
C PHE A 292 -9.35 5.99 3.07
N ASN A 293 -8.22 5.37 3.34
CA ASN A 293 -6.91 5.93 3.12
C ASN A 293 -6.70 6.19 1.62
N GLY A 294 -6.65 7.46 1.26
CA GLY A 294 -6.55 7.87 -0.12
C GLY A 294 -6.73 9.37 -0.26
N THR A 295 -6.97 9.82 -1.49
CA THR A 295 -7.31 11.22 -1.72
C THR A 295 -8.77 11.49 -1.37
N ILE A 296 -9.11 12.78 -1.22
CA ILE A 296 -10.50 13.21 -1.11
C ILE A 296 -11.30 12.73 -2.33
N SER A 297 -10.71 12.80 -3.53
CA SER A 297 -11.34 12.32 -4.76
C SER A 297 -11.60 10.81 -4.73
N ASP A 298 -10.70 10.01 -4.15
CA ASP A 298 -10.89 8.55 -4.04
C ASP A 298 -12.09 8.19 -3.17
N ASN A 299 -12.31 8.97 -2.11
CA ASN A 299 -13.44 8.81 -1.20
C ASN A 299 -14.76 9.34 -1.82
N LEU A 300 -14.72 10.50 -2.48
CA LEU A 300 -15.90 11.08 -3.13
C LEU A 300 -16.42 10.24 -4.30
N PHE A 301 -15.52 9.57 -5.03
CA PHE A 301 -15.89 8.64 -6.11
C PHE A 301 -15.95 7.18 -5.66
N TYR A 302 -15.83 6.91 -4.35
CA TYR A 302 -15.78 5.54 -3.84
C TYR A 302 -17.01 4.74 -4.27
N GLY A 303 -18.20 5.32 -4.14
CA GLY A 303 -19.46 4.71 -4.56
C GLY A 303 -19.67 4.57 -6.06
N LEU A 304 -18.67 4.87 -6.90
CA LEU A 304 -18.69 4.56 -8.33
C LEU A 304 -17.74 3.40 -8.70
N LYS A 305 -17.06 2.80 -7.71
CA LYS A 305 -16.08 1.72 -7.90
C LYS A 305 -16.70 0.32 -7.89
N HIS A 306 -17.83 0.15 -8.56
CA HIS A 306 -18.50 -1.14 -8.64
C HIS A 306 -17.79 -2.12 -9.58
N ARG A 307 -17.25 -1.60 -10.70
CA ARG A 307 -16.60 -2.37 -11.76
C ARG A 307 -15.59 -1.51 -12.52
N PRO A 308 -14.59 -2.10 -13.17
CA PRO A 308 -13.72 -1.35 -14.06
C PRO A 308 -14.48 -0.89 -15.32
N VAL A 309 -14.16 0.31 -15.79
CA VAL A 309 -14.58 0.83 -17.09
C VAL A 309 -13.81 0.09 -18.17
N LEU A 310 -14.48 -0.87 -18.81
CA LEU A 310 -13.95 -1.57 -19.97
C LEU A 310 -14.05 -0.65 -21.19
N LEU A 311 -13.01 0.14 -21.45
CA LEU A 311 -12.90 0.89 -22.69
C LEU A 311 -12.86 -0.11 -23.85
N GLN A 312 -13.88 -0.07 -24.72
CA GLN A 312 -13.77 -0.70 -26.04
C GLN A 312 -12.62 0.00 -26.77
N GLN A 313 -11.46 -0.64 -26.80
CA GLN A 313 -10.41 -0.24 -27.72
C GLN A 313 -10.90 -0.61 -29.11
N ASP A 314 -11.08 0.39 -29.98
CA ASP A 314 -11.25 0.18 -31.41
C ASP A 314 -10.18 -0.82 -31.88
N ASN A 315 -10.63 -1.92 -32.48
CA ASN A 315 -9.76 -2.94 -33.04
C ASN A 315 -8.99 -2.34 -34.23
N ASP A 316 -7.84 -1.73 -33.98
CA ASP A 316 -6.79 -1.50 -34.98
C ASP A 316 -6.07 -2.82 -35.30
N ASN A 317 -6.84 -3.81 -35.76
CA ASN A 317 -6.30 -5.02 -36.38
C ASN A 317 -7.10 -5.27 -37.67
N PRO A 318 -6.49 -5.16 -38.86
CA PRO A 318 -7.20 -5.38 -40.11
C PRO A 318 -7.66 -6.84 -40.13
N ALA A 319 -8.97 -7.05 -40.20
CA ALA A 319 -9.57 -8.37 -40.24
C ALA A 319 -8.94 -9.23 -41.36
N PRO A 320 -8.70 -10.54 -41.13
CA PRO A 320 -8.26 -11.41 -42.20
C PRO A 320 -9.38 -11.52 -43.25
N LYS A 321 -9.09 -11.04 -44.46
CA LYS A 321 -9.85 -11.37 -45.66
C LYS A 321 -9.68 -12.87 -45.89
N ASP A 322 -10.69 -13.66 -45.53
CA ASP A 322 -11.11 -14.88 -46.22
C ASP A 322 -12.02 -15.72 -45.30
N ALA A 323 -13.31 -15.40 -45.28
CA ALA A 323 -14.33 -16.34 -44.84
C ALA A 323 -15.46 -16.33 -45.87
N LYS A 324 -15.54 -17.43 -46.63
CA LYS A 324 -16.50 -17.69 -47.69
C LYS A 324 -17.93 -17.60 -47.18
N LYS A 325 -18.79 -16.97 -47.98
CA LYS A 325 -20.24 -17.00 -47.87
C LYS A 325 -20.74 -18.42 -48.15
N GLU A 326 -21.42 -19.02 -47.19
CA GLU A 326 -22.37 -20.11 -47.43
C GLU A 326 -23.73 -19.74 -46.85
N ASN A 327 -24.75 -19.84 -47.70
CA ASN A 327 -26.14 -19.55 -47.40
C ASN A 327 -26.78 -20.71 -46.62
N ALA A 328 -27.56 -20.41 -45.58
CA ALA A 328 -28.63 -21.28 -45.13
C ALA A 328 -29.82 -20.44 -44.63
N VAL A 329 -31.00 -20.93 -44.98
CA VAL A 329 -32.31 -20.27 -44.99
C VAL A 329 -33.00 -20.33 -43.61
N ALA A 330 -33.76 -19.27 -43.34
CA ALA A 330 -34.82 -19.06 -42.35
C ALA A 330 -35.26 -20.20 -41.41
N THR A 331 -35.30 -19.88 -40.10
CA THR A 331 -36.43 -20.18 -39.22
C THR A 331 -36.56 -19.11 -38.13
N THR A 332 -37.73 -18.49 -38.09
CA THR A 332 -38.24 -17.61 -37.04
C THR A 332 -38.52 -18.39 -35.76
N ASN A 333 -37.97 -17.92 -34.65
CA ASN A 333 -38.41 -18.04 -33.24
C ASN A 333 -37.21 -18.28 -32.31
N ALA A 334 -36.64 -17.20 -31.79
CA ALA A 334 -35.79 -17.25 -30.60
C ALA A 334 -35.92 -15.92 -29.84
N THR A 335 -36.29 -16.05 -28.57
CA THR A 335 -36.15 -15.07 -27.48
C THR A 335 -34.79 -14.35 -27.54
N PRO A 336 -34.70 -13.05 -27.21
CA PRO A 336 -33.42 -12.37 -27.15
C PRO A 336 -32.70 -12.71 -25.83
N ASP A 337 -32.16 -13.93 -25.72
CA ASP A 337 -31.12 -14.26 -24.75
C ASP A 337 -29.78 -13.71 -25.27
N VAL A 338 -29.62 -12.39 -25.22
CA VAL A 338 -28.31 -11.77 -25.46
C VAL A 338 -27.60 -11.64 -24.12
N LYS A 339 -27.04 -12.75 -23.63
CA LYS A 339 -25.88 -12.68 -22.73
C LYS A 339 -24.76 -12.05 -23.55
N LYS A 340 -24.63 -10.71 -23.50
CA LYS A 340 -23.43 -10.01 -23.97
C LYS A 340 -22.26 -10.54 -23.13
N SER A 341 -21.54 -11.52 -23.64
CA SER A 341 -20.30 -11.99 -23.06
C SER A 341 -19.33 -10.81 -23.00
N VAL A 342 -18.94 -10.41 -21.81
CA VAL A 342 -17.86 -9.45 -21.58
C VAL A 342 -16.60 -9.99 -22.29
N PRO A 343 -15.88 -9.20 -23.10
CA PRO A 343 -14.66 -9.68 -23.75
C PRO A 343 -13.61 -10.06 -22.71
N ASP A 344 -12.94 -11.20 -22.93
CA ASP A 344 -11.83 -11.65 -22.06
C ASP A 344 -10.77 -10.54 -21.95
N PRO A 345 -10.21 -10.31 -20.75
CA PRO A 345 -9.13 -9.33 -20.57
C PRO A 345 -7.89 -9.71 -21.41
N LYS A 346 -7.11 -8.71 -21.83
CA LYS A 346 -5.89 -8.95 -22.61
C LYS A 346 -4.85 -9.68 -21.76
N PHE A 347 -4.40 -10.84 -22.25
CA PHE A 347 -3.37 -11.63 -21.58
C PHE A 347 -1.97 -11.25 -22.06
N VAL A 348 -0.98 -11.39 -21.18
CA VAL A 348 0.44 -11.32 -21.57
C VAL A 348 1.04 -12.72 -21.49
N ASP A 349 1.62 -13.19 -22.59
CA ASP A 349 2.15 -14.57 -22.70
C ASP A 349 3.38 -14.80 -21.81
N VAL A 350 4.19 -13.77 -21.55
CA VAL A 350 5.42 -13.86 -20.73
C VAL A 350 5.62 -12.58 -19.92
N ILE A 351 5.83 -12.73 -18.60
CA ILE A 351 6.23 -11.61 -17.73
C ILE A 351 7.76 -11.52 -17.72
N GLU A 352 8.32 -10.66 -18.56
CA GLU A 352 9.74 -10.28 -18.44
C GLU A 352 9.90 -9.32 -17.26
N LEU A 353 10.46 -9.84 -16.17
CA LEU A 353 10.82 -9.11 -14.97
C LEU A 353 12.09 -8.28 -15.22
N SER A 354 11.95 -6.99 -15.57
CA SER A 354 13.07 -6.05 -15.66
C SER A 354 13.57 -5.60 -14.28
N ASP A 355 12.65 -5.37 -13.32
CA ASP A 355 12.96 -5.20 -11.90
C ASP A 355 11.98 -6.02 -11.02
N PRO A 356 12.44 -7.05 -10.28
CA PRO A 356 11.63 -7.78 -9.30
C PRO A 356 10.99 -6.95 -8.18
N ALA A 357 11.34 -5.68 -7.99
CA ALA A 357 10.61 -4.75 -7.13
C ALA A 357 9.34 -4.18 -7.78
N GLU A 358 9.33 -4.00 -9.10
CA GLU A 358 8.20 -3.52 -9.90
C GLU A 358 7.64 -4.68 -10.73
N LEU A 359 6.66 -5.40 -10.16
CA LEU A 359 5.80 -6.26 -10.97
C LEU A 359 4.61 -5.42 -11.40
N PRO A 360 4.56 -4.86 -12.64
CA PRO A 360 3.31 -4.41 -13.19
C PRO A 360 2.36 -5.61 -13.22
N TRP A 361 1.13 -5.42 -12.75
CA TRP A 361 0.11 -6.46 -12.84
C TRP A 361 -0.13 -6.74 -14.32
N LYS A 362 0.18 -7.98 -14.73
CA LYS A 362 -0.07 -8.49 -16.07
C LYS A 362 -0.77 -9.82 -15.89
N LEU A 363 -2.05 -9.85 -16.25
CA LEU A 363 -2.86 -11.05 -16.15
C LEU A 363 -2.40 -12.07 -17.20
N THR A 364 -1.82 -13.19 -16.76
CA THR A 364 -1.58 -14.32 -17.66
C THR A 364 -2.85 -15.15 -17.80
N ARG A 365 -2.94 -15.98 -18.85
CA ARG A 365 -4.08 -16.88 -19.04
C ARG A 365 -4.22 -17.86 -17.87
N GLU A 366 -3.12 -18.44 -17.43
CA GLU A 366 -3.09 -19.34 -16.26
C GLU A 366 -3.62 -18.66 -14.99
N MET A 367 -3.22 -17.40 -14.74
CA MET A 367 -3.71 -16.64 -13.59
C MET A 367 -5.21 -16.35 -13.69
N TYR A 368 -5.72 -16.03 -14.87
CA TYR A 368 -7.14 -15.80 -15.09
C TYR A 368 -7.98 -17.06 -14.87
N ASP A 369 -7.52 -18.20 -15.40
CA ASP A 369 -8.20 -19.47 -15.22
C ASP A 369 -8.20 -19.89 -13.74
N GLU A 370 -7.09 -19.69 -13.01
CA GLU A 370 -7.01 -19.90 -11.55
C GLU A 370 -7.94 -18.96 -10.76
N ILE A 371 -7.98 -17.67 -11.13
CA ILE A 371 -8.88 -16.68 -10.51
C ILE A 371 -10.34 -17.10 -10.70
N LYS A 372 -10.72 -17.52 -11.91
CA LYS A 372 -12.08 -18.03 -12.17
C LYS A 372 -12.37 -19.32 -11.40
N MET A 373 -11.45 -20.28 -11.37
CA MET A 373 -11.64 -21.54 -10.66
C MET A 373 -11.74 -21.36 -9.14
N SER A 374 -11.11 -20.33 -8.59
CA SER A 374 -11.17 -19.99 -7.17
C SER A 374 -12.35 -19.08 -6.79
N GLY A 375 -13.23 -18.73 -7.74
CA GLY A 375 -14.37 -17.83 -7.51
C GLY A 375 -13.96 -16.37 -7.27
N ASN A 376 -12.71 -16.00 -7.62
CA ASN A 376 -12.18 -14.65 -7.47
C ASN A 376 -12.50 -13.80 -8.70
N ILE A 377 -12.34 -12.47 -8.54
CA ILE A 377 -12.67 -11.48 -9.56
C ILE A 377 -11.49 -11.30 -10.51
N PRO A 378 -11.68 -11.51 -11.84
CA PRO A 378 -10.60 -11.42 -12.82
C PRO A 378 -10.38 -10.01 -13.37
N TYR A 379 -10.71 -8.98 -12.59
CA TYR A 379 -10.54 -7.59 -13.02
C TYR A 379 -9.14 -7.07 -12.76
N ASP A 380 -8.74 -6.09 -13.57
CA ASP A 380 -7.48 -5.39 -13.41
C ASP A 380 -7.59 -4.37 -12.27
N PRO A 381 -6.84 -4.52 -11.16
CA PRO A 381 -6.79 -3.52 -10.11
C PRO A 381 -6.24 -2.17 -10.60
N SER A 382 -5.48 -2.14 -11.69
CA SER A 382 -4.93 -0.94 -12.32
C SER A 382 -5.82 -0.33 -13.41
N ALA A 383 -6.95 -0.95 -13.75
CA ALA A 383 -7.93 -0.36 -14.66
C ALA A 383 -8.56 0.91 -14.05
N GLU A 384 -9.27 1.67 -14.89
CA GLU A 384 -10.11 2.78 -14.39
C GLU A 384 -11.34 2.19 -13.70
N TRP A 385 -11.45 2.37 -12.38
CA TRP A 385 -12.54 1.83 -11.57
C TRP A 385 -13.67 2.85 -11.33
N ILE A 386 -13.47 4.13 -11.63
CA ILE A 386 -14.53 5.13 -11.44
C ILE A 386 -15.52 5.02 -12.60
N ASP A 387 -16.66 4.36 -12.37
CA ASP A 387 -17.72 4.22 -13.37
C ASP A 387 -18.47 5.55 -13.58
N TYR A 388 -17.99 6.36 -14.53
CA TYR A 388 -18.65 7.58 -14.98
C TYR A 388 -19.76 7.32 -16.01
N VAL A 389 -19.79 6.13 -16.63
CA VAL A 389 -20.77 5.76 -17.65
C VAL A 389 -22.11 5.39 -17.02
N GLY A 390 -22.08 4.71 -15.87
CA GLY A 390 -23.28 4.31 -15.12
C GLY A 390 -24.22 5.47 -14.78
N PRO A 391 -23.71 6.60 -14.28
CA PRO A 391 -24.49 7.84 -14.07
C PRO A 391 -24.85 8.60 -15.36
N GLY A 392 -24.32 8.22 -16.52
CA GLY A 392 -24.61 8.83 -17.81
C GLY A 392 -23.63 9.91 -18.28
N PHE A 393 -22.43 10.02 -17.70
CA PHE A 393 -21.40 10.95 -18.16
C PHE A 393 -20.56 10.36 -19.30
N ALA A 394 -20.07 11.22 -20.21
CA ALA A 394 -19.25 10.78 -21.33
C ALA A 394 -17.78 10.61 -20.95
N SER A 395 -17.31 11.26 -19.89
CA SER A 395 -15.91 11.23 -19.45
C SER A 395 -15.76 11.49 -17.95
N ARG A 396 -14.60 11.11 -17.41
CA ARG A 396 -14.20 11.41 -16.04
C ARG A 396 -14.13 12.92 -15.75
N ASP A 397 -13.74 13.73 -16.74
CA ASP A 397 -13.67 15.19 -16.59
C ASP A 397 -15.07 15.81 -16.41
N GLU A 398 -16.07 15.27 -17.11
CA GLU A 398 -17.46 15.71 -16.97
C GLU A 398 -18.01 15.35 -15.58
N LEU A 399 -17.76 14.13 -15.13
CA LEU A 399 -18.09 13.69 -13.77
C LEU A 399 -17.40 14.58 -12.71
N GLN A 400 -16.13 14.96 -12.94
CA GLN A 400 -15.41 15.84 -12.02
C GLN A 400 -15.99 17.26 -11.97
N LYS A 401 -16.45 17.80 -13.10
CA LYS A 401 -17.15 19.10 -13.13
C LYS A 401 -18.46 19.03 -12.33
N GLU A 402 -19.21 17.95 -12.49
CA GLU A 402 -20.44 17.75 -11.73
C GLU A 402 -20.16 17.60 -10.23
N LEU A 403 -19.11 16.89 -9.85
CA LEU A 403 -18.67 16.80 -8.45
C LEU A 403 -18.37 18.20 -7.87
N MET A 404 -17.68 19.06 -8.61
CA MET A 404 -17.41 20.44 -8.16
C MET A 404 -18.71 21.23 -7.98
N ARG A 405 -19.69 21.07 -8.88
CA ARG A 405 -21.03 21.66 -8.73
C ARG A 405 -21.73 21.18 -7.46
N LEU A 406 -21.66 19.89 -7.16
CA LEU A 406 -22.26 19.30 -5.96
C LEU A 406 -21.58 19.80 -4.67
N LEU A 407 -20.25 19.94 -4.69
CA LEU A 407 -19.51 20.51 -3.56
C LEU A 407 -19.90 21.96 -3.28
N GLU A 408 -20.19 22.75 -4.31
CA GLU A 408 -20.72 24.12 -4.15
C GLU A 408 -22.12 24.12 -3.53
N VAL A 409 -23.01 23.21 -3.96
CA VAL A 409 -24.36 23.06 -3.39
C VAL A 409 -24.33 22.70 -1.91
N VAL A 410 -23.36 21.87 -1.50
CA VAL A 410 -23.19 21.43 -0.09
C VAL A 410 -22.36 22.45 0.71
N GLY A 411 -21.74 23.43 0.05
CA GLY A 411 -20.93 24.49 0.67
C GLY A 411 -19.52 24.05 1.09
N LEU A 412 -18.98 23.00 0.49
CA LEU A 412 -17.63 22.46 0.78
C LEU A 412 -16.56 22.88 -0.25
N ASP A 413 -16.95 23.52 -1.35
CA ASP A 413 -16.05 23.98 -2.42
C ASP A 413 -14.89 24.84 -1.89
N ARG A 414 -15.19 25.78 -0.99
CA ARG A 414 -14.19 26.69 -0.40
C ARG A 414 -13.18 25.97 0.47
N ASP A 415 -13.63 24.98 1.24
CA ASP A 415 -12.76 24.19 2.11
C ASP A 415 -11.81 23.32 1.28
N ILE A 416 -12.33 22.65 0.24
CA ILE A 416 -11.52 21.88 -0.71
C ILE A 416 -10.50 22.78 -1.40
N TYR A 417 -10.91 23.98 -1.82
CA TYR A 417 -10.00 24.95 -2.42
C TYR A 417 -8.90 25.39 -1.45
N ARG A 418 -9.24 25.71 -0.19
CA ARG A 418 -8.27 26.10 0.85
C ARG A 418 -7.28 24.96 1.15
N ILE A 419 -7.76 23.73 1.24
CA ILE A 419 -6.90 22.53 1.40
C ILE A 419 -5.93 22.45 0.22
N GLY A 420 -6.43 22.61 -1.01
CA GLY A 420 -5.62 22.66 -2.23
C GLY A 420 -4.53 23.72 -2.17
N LEU A 421 -4.86 24.96 -1.78
CA LEU A 421 -3.89 26.07 -1.68
C LEU A 421 -2.80 25.83 -0.63
N SER A 422 -3.10 25.09 0.44
CA SER A 422 -2.14 24.76 1.49
C SER A 422 -1.19 23.60 1.12
N ARG A 423 -1.51 22.86 0.05
CA ARG A 423 -0.78 21.66 -0.34
C ARG A 423 0.53 22.03 -1.03
N ARG A 424 1.60 21.33 -0.66
CA ARG A 424 2.89 21.41 -1.37
C ARG A 424 2.79 20.60 -2.66
N ILE A 425 3.20 21.20 -3.78
CA ILE A 425 3.24 20.56 -5.08
C ILE A 425 4.68 20.11 -5.33
N THR A 426 4.84 18.82 -5.63
CA THR A 426 6.12 18.21 -6.02
C THR A 426 6.29 18.38 -7.54
N PRO A 427 7.33 19.08 -8.04
CA PRO A 427 7.51 19.33 -9.47
C PRO A 427 7.56 18.06 -10.33
N GLU A 428 8.10 16.97 -9.78
CA GLU A 428 8.21 15.67 -10.44
C GLU A 428 6.82 15.04 -10.72
N GLU A 429 5.85 15.28 -9.84
CA GLU A 429 4.50 14.70 -9.95
C GLU A 429 3.58 15.51 -10.87
N ARG A 430 3.72 16.85 -10.88
CA ARG A 430 2.83 17.77 -11.62
C ARG A 430 3.58 18.97 -12.21
N PRO A 431 4.47 18.77 -13.20
CA PRO A 431 5.31 19.84 -13.74
C PRO A 431 4.49 20.99 -14.36
N GLN A 432 3.45 20.67 -15.12
CA GLN A 432 2.59 21.65 -15.78
C GLN A 432 1.84 22.55 -14.79
N LEU A 433 1.42 22.00 -13.64
CA LEU A 433 0.76 22.78 -12.60
C LEU A 433 1.75 23.76 -11.94
N VAL A 434 2.98 23.33 -11.71
CA VAL A 434 4.04 24.21 -11.17
C VAL A 434 4.30 25.36 -12.13
N GLU A 435 4.48 25.08 -13.42
CA GLU A 435 4.66 26.12 -14.44
C GLU A 435 3.47 27.09 -14.49
N SER A 436 2.25 26.58 -14.45
CA SER A 436 1.03 27.40 -14.44
C SER A 436 0.97 28.30 -13.21
N VAL A 437 1.28 27.78 -12.02
CA VAL A 437 1.32 28.56 -10.77
C VAL A 437 2.42 29.62 -10.80
N LEU A 438 3.60 29.30 -11.36
CA LEU A 438 4.68 30.26 -11.53
C LEU A 438 4.31 31.36 -12.53
N ALA A 439 3.63 31.02 -13.61
CA ALA A 439 3.13 31.96 -14.62
C ALA A 439 2.06 32.93 -14.09
N VAL A 440 1.35 32.57 -13.01
CA VAL A 440 0.40 33.48 -12.33
C VAL A 440 1.13 34.58 -11.55
N ARG A 441 2.38 34.39 -11.11
CA ARG A 441 3.07 35.37 -10.24
C ARG A 441 3.24 36.76 -10.89
N PRO A 442 3.71 36.89 -12.14
CA PRO A 442 3.78 38.20 -12.80
C PRO A 442 2.40 38.84 -12.94
N ARG A 443 1.38 38.04 -13.29
CA ARG A 443 0.01 38.54 -13.42
C ARG A 443 -0.57 39.04 -12.09
N LEU A 444 -0.26 38.37 -10.98
CA LEU A 444 -0.63 38.85 -9.65
C LEU A 444 0.04 40.19 -9.33
N LYS A 445 1.32 40.37 -9.69
CA LYS A 445 2.05 41.64 -9.52
C LYS A 445 1.40 42.77 -10.33
N GLU A 446 1.00 42.50 -11.56
CA GLU A 446 0.23 43.44 -12.39
C GLU A 446 -1.11 43.80 -11.74
N ILE A 447 -1.88 42.82 -11.29
CA ILE A 447 -3.19 43.05 -10.63
C ILE A 447 -3.02 43.90 -9.36
N LEU A 448 -1.97 43.67 -8.57
CA LEU A 448 -1.68 44.47 -7.38
C LEU A 448 -1.33 45.91 -7.75
N ALA A 449 -0.58 46.11 -8.83
CA ALA A 449 -0.26 47.45 -9.35
C ALA A 449 -1.50 48.17 -9.90
N GLU A 450 -2.33 47.49 -10.69
CA GLU A 450 -3.60 48.01 -11.21
C GLU A 450 -4.54 48.47 -10.08
N ARG A 451 -4.53 47.75 -8.95
CA ARG A 451 -5.35 48.07 -7.77
C ARG A 451 -4.70 49.05 -6.79
N GLN A 452 -3.50 49.56 -7.08
CA GLN A 452 -2.73 50.43 -6.18
C GLN A 452 -2.47 49.77 -4.80
N LEU A 453 -2.30 48.45 -4.77
CA LEU A 453 -2.00 47.67 -3.57
C LEU A 453 -0.54 47.19 -3.53
N SER A 454 0.31 47.67 -4.46
CA SER A 454 1.72 47.28 -4.52
C SER A 454 2.49 47.59 -3.24
N ASP A 455 2.10 48.62 -2.51
CA ASP A 455 2.75 49.02 -1.26
C ASP A 455 2.39 48.10 -0.08
N LEU A 456 1.35 47.27 -0.22
CA LEU A 456 0.88 46.35 0.82
C LEU A 456 1.49 44.95 0.70
N VAL A 457 2.07 44.61 -0.44
CA VAL A 457 2.58 43.26 -0.72
C VAL A 457 3.97 43.37 -1.35
N GLU A 458 5.00 43.04 -0.58
CA GLU A 458 6.37 42.94 -1.12
C GLU A 458 6.50 41.66 -1.96
N PRO A 459 6.73 41.75 -3.28
CA PRO A 459 6.88 40.58 -4.14
C PRO A 459 8.19 39.86 -3.83
N TYR A 460 8.19 38.56 -4.06
CA TYR A 460 9.40 37.76 -3.99
C TYR A 460 10.35 38.11 -5.15
N ASP A 461 11.50 38.72 -4.86
CA ASP A 461 12.50 39.16 -5.84
C ASP A 461 13.92 38.79 -5.40
N PHE A 462 14.55 37.86 -6.12
CA PHE A 462 15.87 37.30 -5.78
C PHE A 462 16.99 38.33 -5.71
N GLU A 463 16.87 39.42 -6.46
CA GLU A 463 17.90 40.46 -6.52
C GLU A 463 17.69 41.55 -5.46
N LYS A 464 16.60 41.50 -4.69
CA LYS A 464 16.22 42.55 -3.74
C LYS A 464 16.15 42.03 -2.31
N TYR A 465 16.75 42.80 -1.39
CA TYR A 465 16.58 42.60 0.04
C TYR A 465 15.16 43.00 0.46
N ASN A 466 14.45 42.13 1.18
CA ASN A 466 13.12 42.41 1.71
C ASN A 466 13.25 43.01 3.12
N ASP A 467 13.06 44.32 3.21
CA ASP A 467 13.13 45.09 4.47
C ASP A 467 12.05 44.69 5.49
N ASN A 468 10.95 44.09 5.02
CA ASN A 468 9.85 43.60 5.86
C ASN A 468 10.04 42.14 6.31
N ALA A 469 11.17 41.50 5.97
CA ALA A 469 11.47 40.11 6.33
C ALA A 469 12.73 40.02 7.21
N PRO A 470 12.78 39.07 8.18
CA PRO A 470 13.98 38.85 8.97
C PRO A 470 15.20 38.53 8.10
N VAL A 471 16.39 38.93 8.57
CA VAL A 471 17.67 38.64 7.88
C VAL A 471 17.80 37.16 7.50
N GLY A 472 17.37 36.25 8.39
CA GLY A 472 17.42 34.81 8.12
C GLY A 472 16.53 34.35 6.96
N VAL A 473 15.38 35.02 6.74
CA VAL A 473 14.50 34.75 5.58
C VAL A 473 15.15 35.26 4.30
N ASN A 474 15.77 36.45 4.35
CA ASN A 474 16.54 37.00 3.23
C ASN A 474 17.77 36.13 2.88
N ILE A 475 18.43 35.50 3.85
CA ILE A 475 19.56 34.59 3.61
C ILE A 475 19.09 33.26 3.02
N MET A 476 18.03 32.66 3.58
CA MET A 476 17.51 31.39 3.08
C MET A 476 16.84 31.52 1.73
N PHE A 477 16.31 32.72 1.45
CA PHE A 477 15.68 33.11 0.20
C PHE A 477 14.79 31.99 -0.37
N GLY A 478 13.87 31.47 0.46
CA GLY A 478 13.04 30.32 0.11
C GLY A 478 12.51 29.52 1.32
N THR A 479 11.70 28.50 1.03
CA THR A 479 11.27 27.52 2.04
C THR A 479 12.16 26.29 1.95
N PRO A 480 12.83 25.87 3.03
CA PRO A 480 13.70 24.71 3.01
C PRO A 480 12.93 23.43 2.69
N SER A 481 13.44 22.65 1.74
CA SER A 481 12.86 21.36 1.34
C SER A 481 13.28 20.21 2.27
N ARG A 482 14.40 20.34 2.98
CA ARG A 482 14.92 19.34 3.93
C ARG A 482 14.61 19.72 5.37
N THR A 483 14.27 18.73 6.17
CA THR A 483 13.92 18.88 7.60
C THR A 483 15.08 19.37 8.47
N GLU A 484 16.30 19.29 7.96
CA GLU A 484 17.55 19.74 8.60
C GLU A 484 17.65 21.27 8.72
N PHE A 485 16.87 22.02 7.92
CA PHE A 485 16.90 23.48 7.87
C PHE A 485 15.65 24.09 8.50
N LYS A 486 15.32 23.73 9.76
CA LYS A 486 14.22 24.39 10.48
C LYS A 486 14.53 25.86 10.75
N ARG A 487 13.49 26.71 10.73
CA ARG A 487 13.56 28.19 10.72
C ARG A 487 14.50 28.85 11.73
N PHE A 488 14.79 28.23 12.87
CA PHE A 488 15.68 28.77 13.89
C PHE A 488 16.99 27.99 14.04
N ASP A 489 17.01 26.71 13.69
CA ASP A 489 18.21 25.85 13.80
C ASP A 489 19.15 25.99 12.59
N PHE A 490 18.69 26.54 11.47
CA PHE A 490 19.49 26.58 10.24
C PHE A 490 20.82 27.36 10.40
N LEU A 491 20.88 28.37 11.29
CA LEU A 491 22.11 29.12 11.58
C LEU A 491 23.16 28.28 12.32
N SER A 492 22.75 27.21 12.99
CA SER A 492 23.65 26.23 13.62
C SER A 492 24.18 25.19 12.63
N HIS A 493 23.60 25.12 11.42
CA HIS A 493 23.96 24.11 10.45
C HIS A 493 25.38 24.36 9.90
N PRO A 494 26.29 23.36 9.89
CA PRO A 494 27.69 23.55 9.51
C PRO A 494 27.89 24.19 8.12
N TYR A 495 27.04 23.82 7.17
CA TYR A 495 27.07 24.39 5.82
C TYR A 495 26.75 25.90 5.79
N ILE A 496 25.73 26.32 6.56
CA ILE A 496 25.33 27.73 6.62
C ILE A 496 26.41 28.56 7.31
N GLN A 497 26.95 28.07 8.42
CA GLN A 497 28.06 28.75 9.11
C GLN A 497 29.29 28.89 8.22
N LYS A 498 29.64 27.84 7.47
CA LYS A 498 30.72 27.90 6.49
C LYS A 498 30.47 28.95 5.41
N SER A 499 29.28 28.96 4.81
CA SER A 499 28.90 29.93 3.79
C SER A 499 28.93 31.38 4.31
N LEU A 500 28.39 31.62 5.51
CA LEU A 500 28.43 32.94 6.14
C LEU A 500 29.87 33.42 6.41
N ARG A 501 30.78 32.52 6.78
CA ARG A 501 32.19 32.85 7.00
C ARG A 501 32.91 33.13 5.68
N GLU A 502 32.71 32.30 4.66
CA GLU A 502 33.31 32.47 3.33
C GLU A 502 32.91 33.80 2.66
N ASN A 503 31.68 34.26 2.91
CA ASN A 503 31.18 35.54 2.39
C ASN A 503 31.40 36.73 3.34
N GLY A 504 32.12 36.55 4.45
CA GLY A 504 32.40 37.62 5.42
C GLY A 504 31.17 38.20 6.12
N LEU A 505 30.08 37.43 6.18
CA LEU A 505 28.82 37.79 6.83
C LEU A 505 28.78 37.35 8.29
N TYR A 506 29.48 36.27 8.65
CA TYR A 506 29.43 35.71 10.00
C TYR A 506 29.82 36.74 11.07
N ASP A 507 31.00 37.35 10.95
CA ASP A 507 31.48 38.32 11.93
C ASP A 507 30.62 39.59 11.98
N LYS A 508 30.08 40.01 10.83
CA LYS A 508 29.15 41.15 10.75
C LYS A 508 27.85 40.86 11.49
N MET A 509 27.30 39.66 11.33
CA MET A 509 26.06 39.25 12.01
C MET A 509 26.27 39.09 13.51
N VAL A 510 27.41 38.54 13.94
CA VAL A 510 27.77 38.45 15.37
C VAL A 510 27.89 39.85 15.98
N LYS A 511 28.58 40.77 15.29
CA LYS A 511 28.71 42.16 15.73
C LYS A 511 27.35 42.86 15.83
N MET A 512 26.50 42.70 14.82
CA MET A 512 25.14 43.27 14.80
C MET A 512 24.26 42.71 15.93
N GLY A 513 24.32 41.39 16.17
CA GLY A 513 23.60 40.75 17.27
C GLY A 513 24.06 41.30 18.63
N ARG A 514 25.37 41.48 18.79
CA ARG A 514 25.95 42.10 19.99
C ARG A 514 25.47 43.54 20.19
N GLU A 515 25.59 44.40 19.19
CA GLU A 515 25.14 45.79 19.26
C GLU A 515 23.64 45.88 19.58
N THR A 516 22.83 44.96 19.04
CA THR A 516 21.40 44.89 19.32
C THR A 516 21.14 44.50 20.78
N LEU A 517 21.87 43.52 21.32
CA LEU A 517 21.74 43.10 22.72
C LEU A 517 22.24 44.17 23.70
N ASP A 518 23.34 44.85 23.37
CA ASP A 518 23.85 45.98 24.14
C ASP A 518 22.83 47.12 24.20
N LEU A 519 22.23 47.49 23.06
CA LEU A 519 21.16 48.49 22.99
C LEU A 519 19.92 48.06 23.78
N MET A 520 19.53 46.79 23.70
CA MET A 520 18.41 46.26 24.50
C MET A 520 18.70 46.36 25.99
N ILE A 521 19.89 45.96 26.44
CA ILE A 521 20.26 46.08 27.84
C ILE A 521 20.25 47.55 28.28
N GLU A 522 20.76 48.46 27.46
CA GLU A 522 20.75 49.89 27.76
C GLU A 522 19.32 50.43 27.93
N LEU A 523 18.42 50.11 26.98
CA LEU A 523 17.04 50.57 26.98
C LEU A 523 16.21 50.01 28.15
N PHE A 524 16.49 48.78 28.58
CA PHE A 524 15.69 48.07 29.58
C PHE A 524 16.33 48.06 30.99
N THR A 525 17.58 48.50 31.14
CA THR A 525 18.24 48.59 32.45
C THR A 525 17.57 49.67 33.30
N GLY A 526 17.02 49.26 34.45
CA GLY A 526 16.35 50.14 35.40
C GLY A 526 14.82 50.10 35.36
N LEU A 527 14.22 49.37 34.40
CA LEU A 527 12.79 49.11 34.37
C LEU A 527 12.43 47.93 35.30
N PRO A 528 11.30 48.00 36.04
CA PRO A 528 10.85 46.91 36.89
C PRO A 528 10.36 45.71 36.06
N PRO A 529 10.42 44.48 36.61
CA PRO A 529 9.82 43.30 35.99
C PRO A 529 8.31 43.54 35.73
N GLY A 530 7.84 43.21 34.52
CA GLY A 530 6.44 43.41 34.12
C GLY A 530 6.10 44.80 33.53
N HIS A 531 7.11 45.62 33.25
CA HIS A 531 6.90 46.89 32.53
C HIS A 531 6.44 46.64 31.08
N GLU A 532 5.42 47.37 30.61
CA GLU A 532 4.74 47.17 29.31
C GLU A 532 5.70 47.23 28.09
N PHE A 533 6.85 47.90 28.24
CA PHE A 533 7.88 47.95 27.20
C PHE A 533 8.56 46.60 26.95
N PHE A 534 8.65 45.71 27.94
CA PHE A 534 9.18 44.36 27.71
C PHE A 534 8.31 43.58 26.74
N ASP A 535 6.99 43.64 26.90
CA ASP A 535 6.03 42.91 26.06
C ASP A 535 5.91 43.48 24.64
N ARG A 536 6.12 44.80 24.47
CA ARG A 536 5.95 45.47 23.17
C ARG A 536 7.22 45.55 22.33
N TYR A 537 8.38 45.65 22.96
CA TYR A 537 9.62 46.02 22.26
C TYR A 537 10.82 45.11 22.55
N SER A 538 10.72 44.20 23.52
CA SER A 538 11.81 43.27 23.84
C SER A 538 11.54 41.87 23.29
N PHE A 539 12.58 41.24 22.74
CA PHE A 539 12.62 39.79 22.46
C PHE A 539 13.34 39.00 23.56
N VAL A 540 13.67 39.65 24.68
CA VAL A 540 14.29 39.08 25.89
C VAL A 540 13.43 39.45 27.09
N SER A 541 13.04 38.49 27.92
CA SER A 541 12.27 38.75 29.13
C SER A 541 13.13 39.42 30.22
N ALA A 542 12.49 40.12 31.18
CA ALA A 542 13.21 40.79 32.27
C ALA A 542 14.10 39.82 33.07
N ASP A 543 13.68 38.56 33.19
CA ASP A 543 14.37 37.51 33.92
C ASP A 543 15.61 36.97 33.17
N GLU A 544 15.67 37.15 31.85
CA GLU A 544 16.77 36.70 30.98
C GLU A 544 17.89 37.76 30.85
N ILE A 545 17.66 39.02 31.25
CA ILE A 545 18.68 40.09 31.21
C ILE A 545 20.01 39.69 31.87
N PRO A 546 20.03 39.08 33.07
CA PRO A 546 21.28 38.66 33.71
C PRO A 546 22.04 37.61 32.87
N GLU A 547 21.32 36.73 32.19
CA GLU A 547 21.92 35.70 31.32
C GLU A 547 22.52 36.33 30.07
N VAL A 548 21.79 37.24 29.41
CA VAL A 548 22.30 37.96 28.24
C VAL A 548 23.54 38.78 28.58
N LYS A 549 23.56 39.47 29.74
CA LYS A 549 24.75 40.17 30.25
C LYS A 549 25.94 39.22 30.40
N ASN A 550 25.72 38.00 30.88
CA ASN A 550 26.79 37.00 31.00
C ASN A 550 27.27 36.50 29.64
N ILE A 551 26.40 36.35 28.65
CA ILE A 551 26.76 35.94 27.29
C ILE A 551 27.62 37.03 26.62
N LEU A 552 27.23 38.30 26.73
CA LEU A 552 28.01 39.42 26.22
C LEU A 552 29.40 39.50 26.87
N ARG A 553 29.47 39.33 28.20
CA ARG A 553 30.76 39.31 28.93
C ARG A 553 31.69 38.17 28.51
N ARG A 554 31.14 37.04 28.04
CA ARG A 554 31.92 35.89 27.54
C ARG A 554 32.43 36.09 26.11
N THR A 555 31.81 36.98 25.35
CA THR A 555 32.20 37.29 23.96
C THR A 555 33.15 38.50 23.87
N ASP A 556 33.42 39.15 25.01
CA ASP A 556 34.45 40.19 25.19
C ASP A 556 35.88 39.67 25.36
N GLY A 557 36.05 38.34 25.41
CA GLY A 557 37.33 37.65 25.63
C GLY A 557 37.81 36.87 24.43
#